data_AF-A0AAN9TIU6-F1
#
_entry.id   AF-A0AAN9TIU6-F1
#
_cell.length_a   1.000
_cell.length_b   1.000
_cell.length_c   1.000
_cell.angle_alpha   90.00
_cell.angle_beta   90.00
_cell.angle_gamma   90.00
#
_symmetry.space_group_name_H-M   'P 1'
#
loop_
_entity.id
_entity.type
_entity.pdbx_description
1 polymer ?
#
loop_
_entity_poly.entity_id
_entity_poly.type
_entity_poly.pdbx_seq_one_letter_code
_entity_poly.pdbx_strand_id
1 'polypeptide(L)'
;MTGLNTKKKMEDDEKILRVEKMGGAWCPKQPIEHDVREFLQIDLETMHMVTGVQTQGRFDHGRGQEYAEEYTIEYWRPNIESWKKYKRWDGKEVS
;
A
#
# COMPACT_ATOMS: atom_id res chain seq x y z
N MET A 1 -35.07 14.74 -24.20
CA MET A 1 -34.74 13.55 -23.37
C MET A 1 -33.49 12.92 -23.94
N THR A 2 -32.37 13.02 -23.21
CA THR A 2 -31.32 12.00 -23.07
C THR A 2 -30.25 12.60 -22.16
N GLY A 3 -30.44 12.44 -20.85
CA GLY A 3 -29.37 12.70 -19.90
C GLY A 3 -28.27 11.67 -20.15
N LEU A 4 -27.07 12.11 -20.53
CA LEU A 4 -25.90 11.24 -20.45
C LEU A 4 -25.76 10.84 -18.98
N ASN A 5 -25.82 9.53 -18.77
CA ASN A 5 -25.85 8.90 -17.48
C ASN A 5 -24.47 9.04 -16.81
N THR A 6 -24.25 10.16 -16.14
CA THR A 6 -23.04 10.45 -15.33
C THR A 6 -22.87 9.48 -14.16
N LYS A 7 -23.87 8.65 -13.86
CA LYS A 7 -23.76 7.58 -12.86
C LYS A 7 -22.89 6.41 -13.27
N LYS A 8 -22.67 6.18 -14.58
CA LYS A 8 -21.84 5.04 -15.03
C LYS A 8 -20.34 5.32 -14.99
N LYS A 9 -19.93 6.59 -14.93
CA LYS A 9 -18.50 6.97 -14.90
C LYS A 9 -17.90 6.95 -13.49
N MET A 10 -18.73 6.92 -12.44
CA MET A 10 -18.26 6.90 -11.05
C MET A 10 -18.09 5.49 -10.46
N GLU A 11 -18.51 4.44 -11.18
CA GLU A 11 -18.40 3.04 -10.72
C GLU A 11 -17.10 2.37 -11.22
N ASP A 12 -16.49 2.89 -12.30
CA ASP A 12 -15.28 2.33 -12.91
C ASP A 12 -13.95 2.93 -12.38
N ASP A 13 -14.01 4.00 -11.58
CA ASP A 13 -12.82 4.63 -10.96
C ASP A 13 -12.44 4.00 -9.60
N GLU A 14 -13.25 3.06 -9.08
CA GLU A 14 -13.02 2.38 -7.79
C GLU A 14 -12.26 1.05 -7.92
N LYS A 15 -11.01 1.08 -8.39
CA LYS A 15 -9.94 0.12 -8.01
C LYS A 15 -8.65 0.45 -8.75
N ILE A 16 -7.80 1.29 -8.15
CA ILE A 16 -6.44 1.49 -8.66
C ILE A 16 -5.55 0.35 -8.15
N LEU A 17 -5.80 -0.85 -8.66
CA LEU A 17 -4.84 -1.95 -8.73
C LEU A 17 -4.71 -2.34 -10.21
N ARG A 18 -3.58 -2.97 -10.57
CA ARG A 18 -3.25 -3.41 -11.95
C ARG A 18 -2.85 -2.25 -12.85
N VAL A 19 -1.97 -1.38 -12.35
CA VAL A 19 -1.49 -0.19 -13.06
C VAL A 19 -0.02 -0.34 -13.45
N GLU A 20 0.29 -0.08 -14.71
CA GLU A 20 1.64 -0.13 -15.29
C GLU A 20 2.28 1.28 -15.40
N LYS A 21 2.32 2.02 -14.30
CA LYS A 21 3.04 3.31 -14.27
C LYS A 21 4.47 3.07 -13.79
N MET A 22 5.45 3.63 -14.51
CA MET A 22 6.87 3.66 -14.14
C MET A 22 7.45 2.29 -13.72
N GLY A 23 7.18 1.23 -14.50
CA GLY A 23 7.71 -0.12 -14.22
C GLY A 23 6.80 -1.02 -13.37
N GLY A 24 5.64 -0.52 -12.95
CA GLY A 24 4.52 -1.35 -12.46
C GLY A 24 4.56 -1.70 -10.98
N ALA A 25 5.62 -1.33 -10.25
CA ALA A 25 5.73 -1.39 -8.79
C ALA A 25 6.94 -0.59 -8.29
N TRP A 26 7.04 -0.41 -6.97
CA TRP A 26 8.29 -0.04 -6.32
C TRP A 26 9.12 -1.29 -6.03
N CYS A 27 10.43 -1.21 -6.30
CA CYS A 27 11.39 -2.25 -5.92
C CYS A 27 12.51 -1.62 -5.08
N PRO A 28 12.87 -2.22 -3.94
CA PRO A 28 14.01 -1.77 -3.17
C PRO A 28 15.30 -1.97 -3.98
N LYS A 29 16.33 -1.18 -3.66
CA LYS A 29 17.63 -1.29 -4.35
C LYS A 29 18.37 -2.55 -3.93
N GLN A 30 18.29 -2.90 -2.65
CA GLN A 30 18.90 -4.10 -2.08
C GLN A 30 17.85 -5.19 -1.91
N PRO A 31 18.20 -6.48 -2.14
CA PRO A 31 17.38 -7.60 -1.72
C PRO A 31 17.09 -7.52 -0.21
N ILE A 32 15.89 -7.93 0.19
CA ILE A 32 15.51 -7.98 1.61
C ILE A 32 16.21 -9.16 2.27
N GLU A 33 17.11 -8.84 3.21
CA GLU A 33 17.88 -9.76 4.04
C GLU A 33 17.82 -9.31 5.51
N HIS A 34 18.37 -10.10 6.44
CA HIS A 34 18.23 -9.88 7.89
C HIS A 34 18.63 -8.46 8.36
N ASP A 35 19.61 -7.84 7.69
CA ASP A 35 20.15 -6.53 8.07
C ASP A 35 19.78 -5.40 7.09
N VAL A 36 18.88 -5.68 6.13
CA VAL A 36 18.43 -4.70 5.13
C VAL A 36 17.05 -4.18 5.53
N ARG A 37 16.98 -2.88 5.85
CA ARG A 37 15.72 -2.18 6.12
C ARG A 37 15.37 -1.26 4.96
N GLU A 38 14.45 -1.71 4.13
CA GLU A 38 13.85 -0.94 3.03
C GLU A 38 12.37 -0.71 3.32
N PHE A 39 11.83 0.46 2.96
CA PHE A 39 10.45 0.80 3.27
C PHE A 39 9.84 1.76 2.24
N LEU A 40 8.52 1.68 2.12
CA LEU A 40 7.70 2.70 1.49
C LEU A 40 7.04 3.54 2.58
N GLN A 41 7.30 4.84 2.57
CA GLN A 41 6.61 5.79 3.44
C GLN A 41 5.53 6.53 2.66
N ILE A 42 4.34 6.59 3.23
CA ILE A 42 3.21 7.37 2.72
C ILE A 42 2.91 8.47 3.75
N ASP A 43 3.07 9.73 3.36
CA ASP A 43 2.60 10.86 4.16
C ASP A 43 1.14 11.13 3.81
N LEU A 44 0.27 11.13 4.82
CA LEU A 44 -1.15 11.40 4.68
C LEU A 44 -1.50 12.88 4.90
N GLU A 45 -0.48 13.71 5.18
CA GLU A 45 -0.53 15.17 5.41
C GLU A 45 -1.30 15.60 6.68
N THR A 46 -2.39 14.92 7.01
CA THR A 46 -3.23 15.17 8.18
C THR A 46 -3.51 13.85 8.94
N MET A 47 -4.08 13.97 10.14
CA MET A 47 -4.42 12.80 10.95
C MET A 47 -5.58 12.00 10.34
N HIS A 48 -5.30 10.74 10.01
CA HIS A 48 -6.28 9.81 9.46
C HIS A 48 -6.46 8.57 10.33
N MET A 49 -7.67 8.02 10.32
CA MET A 49 -7.94 6.67 10.82
C MET A 49 -7.76 5.68 9.67
N VAL A 50 -6.65 4.96 9.65
CA VAL A 50 -6.38 3.93 8.65
C VAL A 50 -7.01 2.61 9.12
N THR A 51 -7.95 2.08 8.34
CA THR A 51 -8.71 0.85 8.67
C THR A 51 -8.24 -0.38 7.92
N GLY A 52 -7.41 -0.22 6.90
CA GLY A 52 -6.91 -1.32 6.09
C GLY A 52 -5.80 -0.90 5.14
N VAL A 53 -5.06 -1.89 4.66
CA VAL A 53 -4.01 -1.75 3.65
C VAL A 53 -4.27 -2.80 2.58
N GLN A 54 -4.08 -2.40 1.32
CA GLN A 54 -4.15 -3.30 0.17
C GLN A 54 -2.83 -3.19 -0.57
N THR A 55 -2.10 -4.31 -0.67
CA THR A 55 -0.82 -4.37 -1.36
C THR A 55 -0.97 -4.94 -2.76
N GLN A 56 -0.04 -4.59 -3.65
CA GLN A 56 0.10 -5.22 -4.95
C GLN A 56 1.58 -5.30 -5.31
N GLY A 57 2.00 -6.44 -5.85
CA GLY A 57 3.30 -6.60 -6.47
C GLY A 57 3.37 -5.92 -7.85
N ARG A 58 4.42 -6.23 -8.61
CA ARG A 58 4.54 -5.78 -9.99
C ARG A 58 3.44 -6.44 -10.83
N PHE A 59 2.62 -5.65 -11.52
CA PHE A 59 1.55 -6.21 -12.33
C PHE A 59 2.10 -6.83 -13.64
N ASP A 60 2.96 -6.11 -14.37
CA ASP A 60 3.46 -6.41 -15.71
C ASP A 60 2.45 -7.07 -16.66
N HIS A 61 1.32 -6.41 -16.87
CA HIS A 61 0.21 -6.93 -17.69
C HIS A 61 -0.27 -8.33 -17.24
N GLY A 62 -0.16 -8.63 -15.95
CA GLY A 62 -0.49 -9.93 -15.37
C GLY A 62 0.63 -10.97 -15.44
N ARG A 63 1.84 -10.59 -15.88
CA ARG A 63 3.01 -11.48 -15.94
C ARG A 63 3.97 -11.29 -14.78
N GLY A 64 3.82 -10.22 -13.99
CA GLY A 64 4.69 -9.96 -12.86
C GLY A 64 4.62 -11.08 -11.84
N GLN A 65 5.78 -11.43 -11.28
CA GLN A 65 5.93 -12.51 -10.29
C GLN A 65 6.48 -11.98 -8.96
N GLU A 66 6.81 -10.69 -8.92
CA GLU A 66 7.45 -10.02 -7.79
C GLU A 66 6.37 -9.38 -6.92
N TYR A 67 6.21 -9.90 -5.72
CA TYR A 67 5.34 -9.36 -4.68
C TYR A 67 6.00 -9.59 -3.32
N ALA A 68 5.67 -8.73 -2.35
CA ALA A 68 6.06 -8.96 -0.97
C ALA A 68 5.12 -10.01 -0.37
N GLU A 69 5.68 -11.15 0.03
CA GLU A 69 4.95 -12.23 0.69
C GLU A 69 4.57 -11.84 2.12
N GLU A 70 5.45 -11.12 2.79
CA GLU A 70 5.27 -10.63 4.15
C GLU A 70 5.66 -9.15 4.25
N TYR A 71 4.98 -8.41 5.12
CA TYR A 71 5.33 -7.02 5.41
C TYR A 71 4.89 -6.61 6.80
N THR A 72 5.61 -5.64 7.37
CA THR A 72 5.22 -5.03 8.64
C THR A 72 4.81 -3.58 8.41
N ILE A 73 3.89 -3.09 9.23
CA ILE A 73 3.46 -1.69 9.21
C ILE A 73 4.05 -0.99 10.40
N GLU A 74 4.71 0.14 10.16
CA GLU A 74 5.04 1.12 11.18
C GLU A 74 4.21 2.38 10.95
N TYR A 75 3.80 3.03 12.03
CA TYR A 75 3.09 4.31 11.97
C TYR A 75 3.70 5.33 12.91
N TRP A 76 3.55 6.60 12.54
CA TRP A 76 3.89 7.74 13.37
C TRP A 76 2.70 8.72 13.41
N ARG A 77 2.55 9.45 14.51
CA ARG A 77 1.57 10.53 14.66
C ARG A 77 2.07 11.58 15.65
N PRO A 78 1.53 12.81 15.62
CA PRO A 78 1.78 13.77 16.68
C PRO A 78 1.50 13.15 18.06
N ASN A 79 2.36 13.45 19.03
CA ASN A 79 2.35 12.94 20.41
C ASN A 79 2.89 11.50 20.60
N ILE A 80 3.60 10.93 19.62
CA ILE A 80 4.48 9.77 19.86
C ILE A 80 5.93 10.11 19.46
N GLU A 81 6.87 9.63 20.26
CA GLU A 81 8.30 9.99 20.14
C GLU A 81 9.00 9.35 18.94
N SER A 82 8.50 8.20 18.49
CA SER A 82 9.13 7.40 17.43
C SER A 82 8.09 6.54 16.72
N TRP A 83 8.46 6.07 15.52
CA TRP A 83 7.69 5.08 14.78
C TRP A 83 7.33 3.89 15.65
N LYS A 84 6.08 3.46 15.57
CA LYS A 84 5.57 2.29 16.30
C LYS A 84 5.18 1.22 15.32
N LYS A 85 5.65 0.00 15.56
CA LYS A 85 5.22 -1.19 14.82
C LYS A 85 3.76 -1.48 15.16
N TYR A 86 2.93 -1.66 14.14
CA TYR A 86 1.56 -2.09 14.30
C TYR A 86 1.54 -3.54 14.81
N LYS A 87 0.70 -3.78 15.81
CA LYS A 87 0.40 -5.11 16.33
C LYS A 87 -1.11 -5.26 16.35
N ARG A 88 -1.59 -6.46 16.04
CA ARG A 88 -3.00 -6.78 16.22
C ARG A 88 -3.37 -6.68 17.71
N TRP A 89 -4.67 -6.64 17.97
CA TRP A 89 -5.21 -6.58 19.33
C TRP A 89 -4.77 -7.75 20.23
N ASP A 90 -4.37 -8.89 19.65
CA ASP A 90 -3.83 -10.06 20.35
C ASP A 90 -2.30 -10.01 20.54
N GLY A 91 -1.67 -8.88 20.20
CA GLY A 91 -0.22 -8.67 20.29
C GLY A 91 0.59 -9.34 19.20
N LYS A 92 -0.04 -10.07 18.27
CA LYS A 92 0.66 -10.68 17.13
C LYS A 92 1.03 -9.64 16.10
N GLU A 93 2.23 -9.79 15.56
CA GLU A 93 2.64 -9.04 14.38
C GLU A 93 1.91 -9.59 13.16
N VAL A 94 1.58 -8.70 12.23
CA VAL A 94 1.10 -9.11 10.90
C VAL A 94 2.36 -9.36 10.09
N SER A 95 2.58 -10.61 9.69
CA SER A 95 3.53 -11.04 8.67
C SER A 95 2.81 -11.09 7.33
#